data_AF-A0A8S1F7P3-F1
#
_entry.id   AF-A0A8S1F7P3-F1
#
_cell.length_a   1.000
_cell.length_b   1.000
_cell.length_c   1.000
_cell.angle_alpha   90.00
_cell.angle_beta   90.00
_cell.angle_gamma   90.00
#
_symmetry.space_group_name_H-M   'P 1'
#
loop_
_entity.id
_entity.type
_entity.pdbx_description
1 polymer ?
#
loop_
_entity_poly.entity_id
_entity_poly.type
_entity_poly.pdbx_seq_one_letter_code
_entity_poly.pdbx_strand_id
1 'polypeptide(L)'
;MPKAKSVRMVLKRKKCKTNFGVLAIFGIDINHKHDRIARRTAPRSENPYVRLLAKLYGFLARRTGAKFNDIVLKRLRMSRRFRQPLSLAQVVRHVKKPGNAEKTIVTLSTVTDDARLYTVPKITLAALHVTEGARARILKAGGEIITLDQLALKSPKGENTVLIQGPRKAREAQKHFGPAPGVPHSHTKPYVRSKGRKFERARGRRASRAYKN
;
A
#
# COMPACT_ATOMS: atom_id res chain seq x y z
N MET A 1 26.96 12.58 16.76
CA MET A 1 27.43 12.28 15.39
C MET A 1 27.99 10.87 15.33
N PRO A 2 27.28 9.89 14.74
CA PRO A 2 27.81 8.57 14.47
C PRO A 2 28.40 8.50 13.05
N LYS A 3 29.68 8.09 12.99
CA LYS A 3 30.48 7.94 11.77
C LYS A 3 29.94 6.80 10.90
N ALA A 4 29.73 7.10 9.61
CA ALA A 4 29.37 6.11 8.60
C ALA A 4 30.51 5.09 8.41
N LYS A 5 30.21 3.80 8.57
CA LYS A 5 31.12 2.72 8.15
C LYS A 5 31.04 2.61 6.62
N SER A 6 32.07 3.09 5.93
CA SER A 6 32.25 2.80 4.52
C SER A 6 32.75 1.36 4.37
N VAL A 7 31.95 0.50 3.74
CA VAL A 7 32.40 -0.83 3.33
C VAL A 7 33.13 -0.64 2.01
N ARG A 8 34.45 -0.48 2.07
CA ARG A 8 35.34 -0.42 0.91
C ARG A 8 35.48 -1.83 0.35
N MET A 9 34.75 -2.14 -0.72
CA MET A 9 34.84 -3.41 -1.43
C MET A 9 36.21 -3.48 -2.12
N VAL A 10 37.13 -4.28 -1.58
CA VAL A 10 38.45 -4.52 -2.16
C VAL A 10 38.28 -5.47 -3.36
N LEU A 11 38.26 -4.92 -4.58
CA LEU A 11 38.42 -5.73 -5.79
C LEU A 11 39.89 -6.16 -5.93
N LYS A 12 40.22 -7.40 -5.57
CA LYS A 12 41.47 -8.04 -5.98
C LYS A 12 41.40 -8.33 -7.48
N ARG A 13 42.04 -7.49 -8.30
CA ARG A 13 42.29 -7.77 -9.72
C ARG A 13 43.44 -8.78 -9.85
N LYS A 14 43.14 -10.05 -10.12
CA LYS A 14 44.14 -11.00 -10.65
C LYS A 14 44.36 -10.67 -12.13
N LYS A 15 45.55 -10.15 -12.47
CA LYS A 15 46.02 -10.05 -13.86
C LYS A 15 46.41 -11.46 -14.32
N CYS A 16 45.65 -12.04 -15.24
CA CYS A 16 46.13 -13.18 -16.03
C CYS A 16 46.55 -12.64 -17.40
N LYS A 17 47.84 -12.72 -17.70
CA LYS A 17 48.40 -12.47 -19.03
C LYS A 17 48.35 -13.80 -19.78
N THR A 18 47.66 -13.86 -20.90
CA THR A 18 47.97 -14.76 -22.02
C THR A 18 47.43 -14.13 -23.30
N ASN A 19 48.25 -14.23 -24.34
CA ASN A 19 48.13 -13.54 -25.61
C ASN A 19 47.01 -14.09 -26.49
N PHE A 20 46.61 -13.23 -27.43
CA PHE A 20 45.66 -13.40 -28.52
C PHE A 20 45.60 -14.78 -29.19
N GLY A 21 44.37 -15.20 -29.51
CA GLY A 21 44.11 -16.19 -30.55
C GLY A 21 43.02 -17.20 -30.19
N VAL A 22 41.76 -16.74 -30.23
CA VAL A 22 40.49 -17.45 -30.54
C VAL A 22 39.42 -16.55 -29.92
N LEU A 23 38.57 -15.93 -30.74
CA LEU A 23 37.40 -15.19 -30.28
C LEU A 23 36.34 -16.21 -29.83
N ALA A 24 36.64 -16.91 -28.73
CA ALA A 24 35.69 -17.79 -28.11
C ALA A 24 34.57 -16.89 -27.58
N ILE A 25 33.41 -16.97 -28.21
CA ILE A 25 32.16 -16.44 -27.67
C ILE A 25 31.82 -17.31 -26.45
N PHE A 26 32.59 -17.16 -25.37
CA PHE A 26 32.28 -17.78 -24.09
C PHE A 26 31.00 -17.09 -23.60
N GLY A 27 29.89 -17.82 -23.62
CA GLY A 27 28.65 -17.38 -23.00
C GLY A 27 28.93 -16.99 -21.56
N ILE A 28 28.53 -15.76 -21.17
CA ILE A 28 28.68 -15.32 -19.79
C ILE A 28 27.64 -16.07 -18.96
N ASP A 29 28.10 -16.93 -18.04
CA ASP A 29 27.23 -17.64 -17.10
C ASP A 29 26.69 -16.65 -16.04
N ILE A 30 25.67 -15.89 -16.43
CA ILE A 30 24.96 -14.95 -15.57
C ILE A 30 23.61 -15.56 -15.18
N ASN A 31 23.25 -15.43 -13.91
CA ASN A 31 21.94 -15.83 -13.42
C ASN A 31 20.86 -14.79 -13.80
N HIS A 32 20.06 -15.10 -14.82
CA HIS A 32 19.00 -14.24 -15.35
C HIS A 32 17.65 -14.36 -14.60
N LYS A 33 17.59 -15.12 -13.49
CA LYS A 33 16.32 -15.48 -12.81
C LYS A 33 15.52 -14.27 -12.31
N HIS A 34 16.20 -13.16 -12.00
CA HIS A 34 15.60 -12.00 -11.34
C HIS A 34 15.68 -10.69 -12.13
N ASP A 35 16.08 -10.74 -13.40
CA ASP A 35 16.22 -9.57 -14.26
C ASP A 35 14.88 -8.86 -14.46
N ARG A 36 13.81 -9.65 -14.61
CA ARG A 36 12.45 -9.12 -14.74
C ARG A 36 11.86 -8.76 -13.37
N ILE A 37 11.91 -7.48 -13.03
CA ILE A 37 11.25 -6.95 -11.83
C ILE A 37 9.73 -6.81 -12.06
N ALA A 38 8.94 -7.63 -11.37
CA ALA A 38 7.48 -7.58 -11.42
C ALA A 38 6.94 -6.32 -10.71
N ARG A 39 6.65 -5.27 -11.47
CA ARG A 39 6.03 -4.04 -10.97
C ARG A 39 5.10 -3.41 -12.01
N ARG A 40 4.14 -2.61 -11.56
CA ARG A 40 3.23 -1.87 -12.45
C ARG A 40 3.88 -0.56 -12.91
N THR A 41 3.97 -0.37 -14.21
CA THR A 41 4.45 0.85 -14.87
C THR A 41 3.31 1.81 -15.21
N ALA A 42 2.09 1.30 -15.38
CA ALA A 42 0.90 2.10 -15.68
C ALA A 42 -0.34 1.56 -14.91
N PRO A 43 -1.38 2.38 -14.71
CA PRO A 43 -2.65 1.87 -14.19
C PRO A 43 -3.27 0.91 -15.21
N ARG A 44 -3.71 -0.27 -14.77
CA ARG A 44 -4.45 -1.23 -15.62
C ARG A 44 -5.87 -0.76 -15.96
N SER A 45 -6.39 0.23 -15.23
CA SER A 45 -7.74 0.76 -15.40
C SER A 45 -7.92 1.47 -16.74
N GLU A 46 -9.09 1.34 -17.36
CA GLU A 46 -9.47 2.05 -18.59
C GLU A 46 -10.05 3.45 -18.34
N ASN A 47 -10.51 3.72 -17.11
CA ASN A 47 -11.02 5.04 -16.70
C ASN A 47 -10.04 6.19 -17.09
N PRO A 48 -10.50 7.17 -17.91
CA PRO A 48 -9.65 8.24 -18.41
C PRO A 48 -9.16 9.18 -17.31
N TYR A 49 -9.97 9.50 -16.30
CA TYR A 49 -9.61 10.39 -15.20
C TYR A 49 -8.43 9.85 -14.38
N VAL A 50 -8.42 8.55 -14.09
CA VAL A 50 -7.29 7.92 -13.37
C VAL A 50 -6.02 7.92 -14.22
N ARG A 51 -6.15 7.76 -15.55
CA ARG A 51 -5.01 7.83 -16.48
C ARG A 51 -4.46 9.25 -16.57
N LEU A 52 -5.32 10.28 -16.61
CA LEU A 52 -4.92 11.68 -16.59
C LEU A 52 -4.18 12.05 -15.30
N LEU A 53 -4.73 11.67 -14.14
CA LEU A 53 -4.05 11.86 -12.86
C LEU A 53 -2.69 11.14 -12.80
N ALA A 54 -2.60 9.91 -13.34
CA ALA A 54 -1.33 9.20 -13.41
C ALA A 54 -0.31 9.86 -14.36
N LYS A 55 -0.76 10.50 -15.45
CA LYS A 55 0.11 11.32 -16.31
C LYS A 55 0.60 12.57 -15.59
N LEU A 56 -0.29 13.29 -14.90
CA LEU A 56 0.04 14.48 -14.12
C LEU A 56 1.05 14.19 -13.02
N TYR A 57 0.80 13.20 -12.16
CA TYR A 57 1.77 12.80 -11.14
C TYR A 57 3.02 12.13 -11.72
N GLY A 58 2.94 11.58 -12.93
CA GLY A 58 4.12 11.11 -13.69
C GLY A 58 5.04 12.25 -14.09
N PHE A 59 4.47 13.38 -14.52
CA PHE A 59 5.21 14.60 -14.80
C PHE A 59 5.81 15.20 -13.53
N LEU A 60 4.99 15.37 -12.48
CA LEU A 60 5.44 15.94 -11.21
C LEU A 60 6.55 15.11 -10.56
N ALA A 61 6.42 13.78 -10.52
CA ALA A 61 7.44 12.89 -9.98
C ALA A 61 8.79 13.07 -10.68
N ARG A 62 8.79 13.18 -12.01
CA ARG A 62 10.01 13.36 -12.81
C ARG A 62 10.65 14.73 -12.62
N ARG A 63 9.86 15.80 -12.47
CA ARG A 63 10.36 17.19 -12.49
C ARG A 63 10.62 17.79 -11.11
N THR A 64 9.91 17.34 -10.07
CA THR A 64 10.03 17.93 -8.72
C THR A 64 11.05 17.23 -7.83
N GLY A 65 11.35 15.95 -8.07
CA GLY A 65 12.22 15.14 -7.20
C GLY A 65 11.64 14.83 -5.81
N ALA A 66 10.38 15.18 -5.55
CA ALA A 66 9.73 14.94 -4.26
C ALA A 66 9.25 13.48 -4.15
N LYS A 67 9.70 12.77 -3.10
CA LYS A 67 9.30 11.37 -2.82
C LYS A 67 7.79 11.18 -2.68
N PHE A 68 7.08 12.23 -2.26
CA PHE A 68 5.61 12.21 -2.16
C PHE A 68 4.96 11.86 -3.50
N ASN A 69 5.38 12.53 -4.59
CA ASN A 69 4.81 12.34 -5.92
C ASN A 69 5.08 10.93 -6.47
N ASP A 70 6.27 10.38 -6.23
CA ASP A 70 6.59 8.98 -6.58
C ASP A 70 5.67 7.99 -5.88
N ILE A 71 5.41 8.22 -4.59
CA ILE A 71 4.52 7.35 -3.79
C ILE A 71 3.08 7.47 -4.29
N VAL A 72 2.59 8.68 -4.59
CA VAL A 72 1.25 8.90 -5.13
C VAL A 72 1.10 8.22 -6.49
N LEU A 73 2.05 8.40 -7.40
CA LEU A 73 2.08 7.75 -8.71
C LEU A 73 2.07 6.23 -8.59
N LYS A 74 2.92 5.67 -7.72
CA LYS A 74 2.95 4.21 -7.46
C LYS A 74 1.60 3.70 -6.97
N ARG A 75 0.89 4.47 -6.16
CA ARG A 75 -0.42 4.12 -5.59
C ARG A 75 -1.57 4.27 -6.59
N LEU A 76 -1.54 5.27 -7.48
CA LEU A 76 -2.51 5.39 -8.58
C LEU A 76 -2.47 4.16 -9.51
N ARG A 77 -1.29 3.58 -9.72
CA ARG A 77 -1.08 2.35 -10.51
C ARG A 77 -1.57 1.08 -9.82
N MET A 78 -1.79 1.10 -8.49
CA MET A 78 -2.20 -0.09 -7.73
C MET A 78 -3.60 -0.57 -8.10
N SER A 79 -3.84 -1.88 -7.93
CA SER A 79 -5.17 -2.46 -8.07
C SER A 79 -6.07 -2.03 -6.90
N ARG A 80 -7.39 -2.11 -7.12
CA ARG A 80 -8.40 -1.83 -6.08
C ARG A 80 -8.16 -2.65 -4.80
N ARG A 81 -7.69 -3.89 -4.91
CA ARG A 81 -7.34 -4.74 -3.76
C ARG A 81 -6.33 -4.10 -2.80
N PHE A 82 -5.38 -3.32 -3.31
CA PHE A 82 -4.36 -2.66 -2.48
C PHE A 82 -4.74 -1.22 -2.09
N ARG A 83 -5.84 -0.70 -2.65
CA ARG A 83 -6.48 0.59 -2.32
C ARG A 83 -7.78 0.34 -1.56
N GLN A 84 -7.66 -0.30 -0.39
CA GLN A 84 -8.82 -0.57 0.47
C GLN A 84 -9.46 0.73 0.98
N PRO A 85 -10.79 0.77 1.15
CA PRO A 85 -11.47 1.95 1.65
C PRO A 85 -10.99 2.32 3.05
N LEU A 86 -11.06 3.61 3.35
CA LEU A 86 -10.72 4.20 4.64
C LEU A 86 -11.99 4.72 5.31
N SER A 87 -12.22 4.36 6.57
CA SER A 87 -13.35 4.92 7.31
C SER A 87 -13.02 6.30 7.87
N LEU A 88 -14.04 7.16 8.03
CA LEU A 88 -13.87 8.46 8.70
C LEU A 88 -13.23 8.35 10.08
N ALA A 89 -13.59 7.33 10.86
CA ALA A 89 -13.00 7.11 12.17
C ALA A 89 -11.47 6.86 12.09
N GLN A 90 -10.99 6.15 11.06
CA GLN A 90 -9.56 5.96 10.84
C GLN A 90 -8.87 7.27 10.47
N VAL A 91 -9.50 8.07 9.60
CA VAL A 91 -9.01 9.39 9.22
C VAL A 91 -8.85 10.28 10.46
N VAL A 92 -9.88 10.37 11.30
CA VAL A 92 -9.85 11.15 12.55
C VAL A 92 -8.75 10.68 13.51
N ARG A 93 -8.51 9.37 13.63
CA ARG A 93 -7.41 8.85 14.45
C ARG A 93 -6.03 9.33 13.98
N HIS A 94 -5.84 9.62 12.69
CA HIS A 94 -4.59 10.17 12.17
C HIS A 94 -4.47 11.68 12.39
N VAL A 95 -5.59 12.41 12.38
CA VAL A 95 -5.66 13.85 12.69
C VAL A 95 -5.36 14.13 14.15
N LYS A 96 -5.93 13.31 15.05
CA LYS A 96 -5.73 13.43 16.50
C LYS A 96 -4.29 13.17 16.95
N LYS A 97 -3.43 12.65 16.07
CA LYS A 97 -2.00 12.49 16.40
C LYS A 97 -1.33 13.86 16.49
N PRO A 98 -0.37 14.06 17.41
CA PRO A 98 0.28 15.35 17.59
C PRO A 98 0.97 15.80 16.29
N GLY A 99 0.83 17.08 15.95
CA GLY A 99 1.44 17.70 14.77
C GLY A 99 0.73 17.45 13.44
N ASN A 100 -0.51 16.93 13.44
CA ASN A 100 -1.29 16.68 12.21
C ASN A 100 -2.59 17.48 12.09
N ALA A 101 -2.92 18.33 13.06
CA ALA A 101 -4.20 19.04 13.09
C ALA A 101 -4.42 19.95 11.87
N GLU A 102 -3.37 20.62 11.40
CA GLU A 102 -3.42 21.58 10.29
C GLU A 102 -3.07 20.96 8.93
N LYS A 103 -2.65 19.69 8.91
CA LYS A 103 -2.14 19.05 7.69
C LYS A 103 -3.29 18.54 6.83
N THR A 104 -3.10 18.65 5.51
CA THR A 104 -4.04 18.07 4.54
C THR A 104 -3.88 16.55 4.50
N ILE A 105 -4.97 15.83 4.70
CA ILE A 105 -4.97 14.38 4.65
C ILE A 105 -5.10 13.93 3.21
N VAL A 106 -4.17 13.11 2.73
CA VAL A 106 -4.19 12.60 1.37
C VAL A 106 -4.47 11.11 1.38
N THR A 107 -5.46 10.70 0.59
CA THR A 107 -5.86 9.32 0.42
C THR A 107 -6.06 9.01 -1.07
N LEU A 108 -5.71 7.79 -1.48
CA LEU A 108 -5.87 7.32 -2.86
C LEU A 108 -6.87 6.17 -2.94
N SER A 109 -7.71 6.06 -1.92
CA SER A 109 -8.76 5.07 -1.72
C SER A 109 -10.07 5.79 -1.53
N THR A 110 -11.17 5.05 -1.63
CA THR A 110 -12.49 5.57 -1.25
C THR A 110 -12.54 5.85 0.25
N VAL A 111 -13.07 7.01 0.62
CA VAL A 111 -13.38 7.32 2.02
C VAL A 111 -14.85 7.03 2.28
N THR A 112 -15.12 6.22 3.30
CA THR A 112 -16.46 5.74 3.68
C THR A 112 -16.89 6.34 5.02
N ASP A 113 -18.20 6.53 5.18
CA ASP A 113 -18.77 6.97 6.44
C ASP A 113 -18.60 5.93 7.57
N ASP A 114 -18.60 6.40 8.81
CA ASP A 114 -18.61 5.58 10.01
C ASP A 114 -19.63 6.15 11.01
N ALA A 115 -20.81 5.53 11.05
CA ALA A 115 -21.93 5.97 11.89
C ALA A 115 -21.64 5.94 13.40
N ARG A 116 -20.62 5.18 13.83
CA ARG A 116 -20.24 5.07 15.25
C ARG A 116 -19.50 6.30 15.77
N LEU A 117 -18.94 7.10 14.86
CA LEU A 117 -18.32 8.36 15.22
C LEU A 117 -19.43 9.40 15.35
N TYR A 118 -19.51 10.12 16.46
CA TYR A 118 -20.52 11.18 16.63
C TYR A 118 -20.00 12.52 16.11
N THR A 119 -18.84 12.95 16.61
CA THR A 119 -18.22 14.23 16.27
C THR A 119 -17.10 14.05 15.24
N VAL A 120 -17.19 14.81 14.14
CA VAL A 120 -16.15 14.88 13.12
C VAL A 120 -15.43 16.21 13.29
N PRO A 121 -14.10 16.23 13.47
CA PRO A 121 -13.34 17.48 13.52
C PRO A 121 -13.27 18.12 12.12
N LYS A 122 -12.91 19.40 12.05
CA LYS A 122 -12.61 20.08 10.79
C LYS A 122 -11.41 19.40 10.12
N ILE A 123 -11.59 18.91 8.90
CA ILE A 123 -10.58 18.15 8.15
C ILE A 123 -10.51 18.68 6.72
N THR A 124 -9.28 18.86 6.22
CA THR A 124 -9.01 19.02 4.79
C THR A 124 -8.58 17.69 4.20
N LEU A 125 -9.41 17.11 3.32
CA LEU A 125 -9.24 15.76 2.79
C LEU A 125 -9.08 15.79 1.27
N ALA A 126 -7.96 15.24 0.77
CA ALA A 126 -7.77 14.91 -0.63
C ALA A 126 -8.00 13.42 -0.87
N ALA A 127 -8.93 13.06 -1.77
CA ALA A 127 -9.29 11.68 -2.06
C ALA A 127 -9.66 11.45 -3.53
N LEU A 128 -9.59 10.19 -3.99
CA LEU A 128 -10.14 9.82 -5.31
C LEU A 128 -11.67 9.79 -5.30
N HIS A 129 -12.26 9.35 -4.19
CA HIS A 129 -13.70 9.21 -4.06
C HIS A 129 -14.08 9.31 -2.58
N VAL A 130 -15.16 10.02 -2.30
CA VAL A 130 -15.75 10.14 -0.96
C VAL A 130 -17.22 9.76 -1.08
N THR A 131 -17.70 8.84 -0.25
CA THR A 131 -19.12 8.47 -0.21
C THR A 131 -19.97 9.66 0.24
N GLU A 132 -21.20 9.75 -0.23
CA GLU A 132 -22.12 10.86 0.07
C GLU A 132 -22.28 11.14 1.58
N GLY A 133 -22.55 10.11 2.39
CA GLY A 133 -22.67 10.27 3.85
C GLY A 133 -21.40 10.84 4.49
N ALA A 134 -20.22 10.39 4.04
CA ALA A 134 -18.95 10.93 4.52
C ALA A 134 -18.73 12.37 4.08
N ARG A 135 -19.12 12.71 2.84
CA ARG A 135 -19.02 14.05 2.27
C ARG A 135 -19.88 15.04 3.07
N ALA A 136 -21.15 14.70 3.30
CA ALA A 136 -22.08 15.55 4.05
C ALA A 136 -21.56 15.86 5.47
N ARG A 137 -21.00 14.85 6.16
CA ARG A 137 -20.48 15.02 7.51
C ARG A 137 -19.21 15.85 7.60
N ILE A 138 -18.28 15.70 6.65
CA ILE A 138 -17.07 16.54 6.61
C ILE A 138 -17.45 17.99 6.34
N LEU A 139 -18.33 18.25 5.37
CA LEU A 139 -18.78 19.60 5.03
C LEU A 139 -19.57 20.24 6.19
N LYS A 140 -20.43 19.48 6.88
CA LYS A 140 -21.14 19.94 8.08
C LYS A 140 -20.19 20.33 9.22
N ALA A 141 -19.05 19.67 9.34
CA ALA A 141 -18.00 20.02 10.30
C ALA A 141 -17.14 21.23 9.86
N GLY A 142 -17.45 21.86 8.72
CA GLY A 142 -16.67 22.95 8.14
C GLY A 142 -15.34 22.51 7.52
N GLY A 143 -15.20 21.22 7.19
CA GLY A 143 -14.05 20.67 6.49
C GLY A 143 -14.12 20.86 4.98
N GLU A 144 -13.00 20.66 4.29
CA GLU A 144 -12.87 20.81 2.83
C GLU A 144 -12.52 19.46 2.20
N ILE A 145 -13.15 19.14 1.06
CA ILE A 145 -12.82 17.96 0.27
C ILE A 145 -12.25 18.42 -1.06
N ILE A 146 -11.02 18.01 -1.33
CA ILE A 146 -10.20 18.45 -2.46
C ILE A 146 -9.94 17.25 -3.39
N THR A 147 -9.86 17.49 -4.69
CA THR A 147 -9.41 16.48 -5.67
C THR A 147 -7.87 16.42 -5.73
N LEU A 148 -7.31 15.37 -6.35
CA LEU A 148 -5.85 15.24 -6.41
C LEU A 148 -5.19 16.26 -7.36
N ASP A 149 -5.88 16.67 -8.41
CA ASP A 149 -5.49 17.74 -9.32
C ASP A 149 -5.44 19.09 -8.60
N GLN A 150 -6.48 19.43 -7.82
CA GLN A 150 -6.48 20.63 -6.97
C GLN A 150 -5.37 20.58 -5.91
N LEU A 151 -5.12 19.41 -5.31
CA LEU A 151 -3.99 19.22 -4.39
C LEU A 151 -2.65 19.48 -5.08
N ALA A 152 -2.49 19.04 -6.33
CA ALA A 152 -1.26 19.28 -7.08
C ALA A 152 -1.01 20.76 -7.37
N LEU A 153 -2.08 21.56 -7.54
CA LEU A 153 -1.99 23.02 -7.65
C LEU A 153 -1.62 23.68 -6.31
N LYS A 154 -2.29 23.29 -5.21
CA LYS A 154 -2.04 23.86 -3.87
C LYS A 154 -0.66 23.49 -3.32
N SER A 155 -0.21 22.25 -3.52
CA SER A 155 1.00 21.71 -2.90
C SER A 155 1.71 20.72 -3.83
N PRO A 156 2.39 21.20 -4.89
CA PRO A 156 3.01 20.35 -5.91
C PRO A 156 4.14 19.44 -5.37
N LYS A 157 4.76 19.81 -4.24
CA LYS A 157 5.78 19.01 -3.53
C LYS A 157 5.19 18.10 -2.44
N GLY A 158 3.90 18.25 -2.09
CA GLY A 158 3.25 17.52 -1.00
C GLY A 158 3.56 18.06 0.40
N GLU A 159 3.89 19.35 0.51
CA GLU A 159 4.13 20.03 1.79
C GLU A 159 2.86 20.03 2.66
N ASN A 160 3.04 19.92 3.99
CA ASN A 160 1.94 19.87 4.96
C ASN A 160 0.87 18.78 4.67
N THR A 161 1.26 17.68 4.02
CA THR A 161 0.36 16.56 3.76
C THR A 161 0.63 15.34 4.65
N VAL A 162 -0.43 14.61 4.99
CA VAL A 162 -0.36 13.30 5.65
C VAL A 162 -0.96 12.25 4.74
N LEU A 163 -0.12 11.36 4.21
CA LEU A 163 -0.54 10.34 3.26
C LEU A 163 -0.95 9.04 3.97
N ILE A 164 -2.26 8.76 4.02
CA ILE A 164 -2.83 7.60 4.75
C ILE A 164 -3.09 6.43 3.79
N GLN A 165 -3.14 5.19 4.33
CA GLN A 165 -3.53 3.98 3.60
C GLN A 165 -4.62 3.21 4.33
N GLY A 166 -5.58 2.66 3.58
CA GLY A 166 -6.55 1.71 4.10
C GLY A 166 -5.93 0.38 4.55
N PRO A 167 -6.59 -0.33 5.49
CA PRO A 167 -6.09 -1.59 6.03
C PRO A 167 -6.14 -2.71 4.96
N ARG A 168 -4.99 -3.09 4.42
CA ARG A 168 -4.89 -4.10 3.34
C ARG A 168 -5.21 -5.54 3.78
N LYS A 169 -4.97 -5.85 5.06
CA LYS A 169 -5.10 -7.21 5.63
C LYS A 169 -6.47 -7.50 6.25
N ALA A 170 -7.39 -6.53 6.29
CA ALA A 170 -8.69 -6.68 6.95
C ALA A 170 -9.71 -7.55 6.16
N ARG A 171 -9.38 -8.00 4.95
CA ARG A 171 -10.26 -8.79 4.09
C ARG A 171 -10.40 -10.23 4.59
N GLU A 172 -11.56 -10.83 4.35
CA GLU A 172 -11.80 -12.24 4.66
C GLU A 172 -10.79 -13.19 4.00
N ALA A 173 -10.48 -12.97 2.71
CA ALA A 173 -9.49 -13.77 2.00
C ALA A 173 -8.11 -13.83 2.70
N GLN A 174 -7.73 -12.77 3.44
CA GLN A 174 -6.45 -12.76 4.17
C GLN A 174 -6.48 -13.63 5.42
N LYS A 175 -7.67 -13.92 5.99
CA LYS A 175 -7.82 -14.82 7.14
C LYS A 175 -7.56 -16.29 6.79
N HIS A 176 -7.68 -16.64 5.51
CA HIS A 176 -7.41 -17.97 4.98
C HIS A 176 -5.95 -18.15 4.54
N PHE A 177 -5.14 -17.09 4.56
CA PHE A 177 -3.73 -17.16 4.22
C PHE A 177 -2.90 -17.34 5.49
N GLY A 178 -1.83 -18.12 5.39
CA GLY A 178 -0.93 -18.45 6.50
C GLY A 178 -0.60 -19.94 6.53
N PRO A 179 0.01 -20.40 7.63
CA PRO A 179 0.20 -21.83 7.88
C PRO A 179 -1.12 -22.59 7.77
N ALA A 180 -1.08 -23.85 7.37
CA ALA A 180 -2.31 -24.62 7.17
C ALA A 180 -3.14 -24.65 8.48
N PRO A 181 -4.50 -24.65 8.40
CA PRO A 181 -5.37 -24.63 9.58
C PRO A 181 -5.21 -25.81 10.54
N GLY A 182 -4.46 -26.84 10.19
CA GLY A 182 -4.19 -28.02 11.02
C GLY A 182 -2.77 -28.06 11.60
N VAL A 183 -1.94 -27.03 11.39
CA VAL A 183 -0.60 -26.97 11.99
C VAL A 183 -0.69 -26.43 13.42
N PRO A 184 0.11 -26.91 14.38
CA PRO A 184 0.14 -26.37 15.73
C PRO A 184 0.35 -24.85 15.74
N HIS A 185 -0.35 -24.15 16.63
CA HIS A 185 -0.33 -22.67 16.74
C HIS A 185 -0.82 -21.89 15.50
N SER A 186 -1.46 -22.57 14.53
CA SER A 186 -2.08 -21.91 13.38
C SER A 186 -3.48 -21.40 13.71
N HIS A 187 -3.72 -20.12 13.43
CA HIS A 187 -5.04 -19.49 13.54
C HIS A 187 -5.70 -19.22 12.18
N THR A 188 -5.19 -19.83 11.11
CA THR A 188 -5.73 -19.66 9.76
C THR A 188 -7.16 -20.20 9.70
N LYS A 189 -8.08 -19.38 9.17
CA LYS A 189 -9.48 -19.76 9.01
C LYS A 189 -9.59 -20.88 7.95
N PRO A 190 -10.18 -22.05 8.25
CA PRO A 190 -10.42 -23.07 7.23
C PRO A 190 -11.51 -22.65 6.25
N TYR A 191 -11.48 -23.22 5.05
CA TYR A 191 -12.54 -23.05 4.06
C TYR A 191 -13.65 -24.07 4.33
N VAL A 192 -14.74 -23.61 4.91
CA VAL A 192 -15.90 -24.45 5.27
C VAL A 192 -17.14 -23.92 4.58
N ARG A 193 -17.98 -24.80 4.03
CA ARG A 193 -19.23 -24.41 3.34
C ARG A 193 -20.21 -23.69 4.26
N SER A 194 -20.35 -24.17 5.51
CA SER A 194 -21.24 -23.61 6.51
C SER A 194 -20.59 -23.63 7.89
N LYS A 195 -20.94 -22.67 8.74
CA LYS A 195 -20.44 -22.61 10.12
C LYS A 195 -21.47 -23.19 11.06
N GLY A 196 -21.13 -24.24 11.80
CA GLY A 196 -22.04 -24.85 12.78
C GLY A 196 -21.40 -25.97 13.59
N ARG A 197 -22.14 -26.54 14.56
CA ARG A 197 -21.63 -27.60 15.46
C ARG A 197 -21.07 -28.81 14.69
N LYS A 198 -21.73 -29.18 13.58
CA LYS A 198 -21.40 -30.36 12.76
C LYS A 198 -20.31 -30.11 11.70
N PHE A 199 -19.78 -28.88 11.57
CA PHE A 199 -18.82 -28.52 10.53
C PHE A 199 -17.44 -28.25 11.15
N GLU A 200 -16.45 -29.10 10.85
CA GLU A 200 -15.02 -28.94 11.18
C GLU A 200 -14.72 -28.52 12.64
N ARG A 201 -15.43 -29.12 13.61
CA ARG A 201 -15.29 -28.84 15.05
C ARG A 201 -14.94 -30.04 15.93
N ALA A 202 -14.76 -31.22 15.32
CA ALA A 202 -14.53 -32.49 16.01
C ALA A 202 -13.03 -32.78 16.19
N ARG A 203 -12.53 -33.86 15.57
CA ARG A 203 -11.13 -34.30 15.61
C ARG A 203 -10.18 -33.18 15.15
N GLY A 204 -9.07 -32.98 15.86
CA GLY A 204 -8.07 -31.95 15.55
C GLY A 204 -8.42 -30.54 16.06
N ARG A 205 -9.59 -30.34 16.67
CA ARG A 205 -10.00 -29.06 17.29
C ARG A 205 -10.22 -29.15 18.79
N ARG A 206 -10.37 -30.35 19.33
CA ARG A 206 -10.69 -30.60 20.75
C ARG A 206 -9.92 -31.82 21.26
N ALA A 207 -9.37 -31.73 22.47
CA ALA A 207 -8.63 -32.82 23.09
C ALA A 207 -9.49 -34.09 23.28
N SER A 208 -10.78 -33.92 23.62
CA SER A 208 -11.75 -35.01 23.77
C SER A 208 -11.97 -35.90 22.54
N ARG A 209 -11.54 -35.49 21.34
CA ARG A 209 -11.69 -36.26 20.10
C ARG A 209 -10.33 -36.56 19.49
N ALA A 210 -9.61 -37.47 20.14
CA ALA A 210 -8.25 -37.94 19.84
C ALA A 210 -7.13 -36.91 20.08
N TYR A 211 -7.13 -35.78 19.38
CA TYR A 211 -6.08 -34.77 19.52
C TYR A 211 -6.55 -33.35 19.21
N LYS A 212 -5.80 -32.36 19.69
CA LYS A 212 -5.96 -30.94 19.39
C LYS A 212 -4.61 -30.36 19.00
N ASN A 213 -4.60 -29.63 17.89
CA ASN A 213 -3.45 -28.85 17.42
C ASN A 213 -3.52 -27.40 17.89
#